data_AF-A0A5C1DG97-F1
#
_entry.id   AF-A0A5C1DG97-F1
#
_cell.length_a   1.000
_cell.length_b   1.000
_cell.length_c   1.000
_cell.angle_alpha   90.00
_cell.angle_beta   90.00
_cell.angle_gamma   90.00
#
_symmetry.space_group_name_H-M   'P 1'
#
loop_
_entity.id
_entity.type
_entity.pdbx_description
1 polymer ?
#
loop_
_entity_poly.entity_id
_entity_poly.type
_entity_poly.pdbx_seq_one_letter_code
_entity_poly.pdbx_strand_id
1 'polypeptide(L)'
;MKPSFRITFLLALAVPAAHAALGQKLQTPVANRSSQAILAMRPAAAAAYSVRLDVDEADRQIKQYAAADGTVFAVAWRGKSHPNLSQWLGDYFPAFQRAQRQNRSGLNVMRGQVGSFFVHSYGRMGAFQGLAYDAALLPAGVTPDQLK
;
A
#
# COMPACT_ATOMS: atom_id res chain seq x y z
N MET A 1 -38.36 9.39 -43.07
CA MET A 1 -36.91 9.11 -43.00
C MET A 1 -36.51 9.14 -41.52
N LYS A 2 -36.12 8.00 -40.92
CA LYS A 2 -35.71 7.94 -39.51
C LYS A 2 -34.17 8.06 -39.45
N PRO A 3 -33.60 9.03 -38.71
CA PRO A 3 -32.16 9.13 -38.58
C PRO A 3 -31.63 8.07 -37.61
N SER A 4 -30.69 7.27 -38.11
CA SER A 4 -29.98 6.22 -37.38
C SER A 4 -28.92 6.84 -36.46
N PHE A 5 -29.03 6.62 -35.16
CA PHE A 5 -28.00 7.01 -34.20
C PHE A 5 -26.91 5.93 -34.17
N ARG A 6 -25.71 6.23 -34.69
CA ARG A 6 -24.52 5.39 -34.51
C ARG A 6 -23.81 5.85 -33.23
N ILE A 7 -23.85 5.02 -32.19
CA ILE A 7 -23.09 5.22 -30.96
C ILE A 7 -21.68 4.70 -31.21
N THR A 8 -20.73 5.61 -31.44
CA THR A 8 -19.30 5.30 -31.45
C THR A 8 -18.86 5.08 -30.00
N PHE A 9 -18.59 3.82 -29.64
CA PHE A 9 -18.06 3.44 -28.34
C PHE A 9 -16.57 3.84 -28.26
N LEU A 10 -16.27 4.92 -27.55
CA LEU A 10 -14.90 5.32 -27.23
C LEU A 10 -14.35 4.34 -26.19
N LEU A 11 -13.52 3.40 -26.63
CA LEU A 11 -12.77 2.49 -25.78
C LEU A 11 -11.70 3.28 -25.01
N ALA A 12 -12.03 3.72 -23.80
CA ALA A 12 -11.08 4.31 -22.89
C ALA A 12 -10.08 3.23 -22.45
N LEU A 13 -8.83 3.30 -22.92
CA LEU A 13 -7.73 2.55 -22.32
C LEU A 13 -7.52 3.06 -20.89
N ALA A 14 -8.10 2.34 -19.92
CA ALA A 14 -7.76 2.53 -18.52
C ALA A 14 -6.31 2.08 -18.34
N VAL A 15 -5.39 3.04 -18.25
CA VAL A 15 -4.02 2.78 -17.82
C VAL A 15 -4.12 2.16 -16.42
N PRO A 16 -3.70 0.90 -16.22
CA PRO A 16 -3.75 0.30 -14.90
C PRO A 16 -2.89 1.17 -13.97
N ALA A 17 -3.46 1.57 -12.84
CA ALA A 17 -2.70 2.29 -11.82
C ALA A 17 -1.44 1.47 -11.49
N ALA A 18 -0.25 2.10 -11.53
CA ALA A 18 1.04 1.43 -11.29
C ALA A 18 1.22 0.92 -9.83
N HIS A 19 0.16 0.98 -9.04
CA HIS A 19 0.10 0.79 -7.60
C HIS A 19 -0.91 -0.30 -7.27
N ALA A 20 -0.65 -1.10 -6.23
CA ALA A 20 -1.59 -2.13 -5.77
C ALA A 20 -2.03 -1.86 -4.33
N ALA A 21 -3.31 -2.04 -4.00
CA ALA A 21 -3.76 -1.93 -2.62
C ALA A 21 -3.25 -3.12 -1.76
N LEU A 22 -3.28 -2.99 -0.43
CA LEU A 22 -3.04 -4.10 0.49
C LEU A 22 -3.93 -5.31 0.12
N GLY A 23 -3.33 -6.50 0.02
CA GLY A 23 -3.97 -7.74 -0.41
C GLY A 23 -4.11 -7.91 -1.93
N GLN A 24 -3.77 -6.91 -2.72
CA GLN A 24 -3.79 -6.99 -4.19
C GLN A 24 -2.41 -7.35 -4.75
N LYS A 25 -2.37 -7.84 -5.99
CA LYS A 25 -1.11 -8.12 -6.67
C LYS A 25 -0.50 -6.85 -7.23
N LEU A 26 0.76 -6.61 -6.87
CA LEU A 26 1.62 -5.67 -7.58
C LEU A 26 1.77 -6.17 -9.02
N GLN A 27 1.27 -5.39 -9.98
CA GLN A 27 1.64 -5.60 -11.37
C GLN A 27 3.13 -5.28 -11.49
N THR A 28 3.95 -6.33 -11.49
CA THR A 28 5.32 -6.26 -11.97
C THR A 28 5.24 -6.16 -13.49
N PRO A 29 5.80 -5.13 -14.13
CA PRO A 29 6.05 -5.20 -15.56
C PRO A 29 6.80 -6.51 -15.82
N VAL A 30 6.25 -7.36 -16.70
CA VAL A 30 6.96 -8.54 -17.22
C VAL A 30 8.37 -8.09 -17.57
N ALA A 31 9.36 -8.80 -17.03
CA ALA A 31 10.76 -8.42 -17.02
C ALA A 31 11.26 -7.77 -18.32
N ASN A 32 11.27 -6.45 -18.34
CA ASN A 32 12.34 -5.70 -18.99
C ASN A 32 13.12 -5.03 -17.87
N ARG A 33 14.38 -5.42 -17.72
CA ARG A 33 15.35 -4.77 -16.83
C ARG A 33 15.53 -3.32 -17.28
N SER A 34 14.62 -2.45 -16.88
CA SER A 34 14.77 -1.01 -17.02
C SER A 34 14.32 -0.36 -15.72
N SER A 35 15.30 -0.22 -14.81
CA SER A 35 15.43 0.88 -13.86
C SER A 35 14.17 1.27 -13.08
N GLN A 36 13.72 0.40 -12.19
CA GLN A 36 13.14 0.83 -10.92
C GLN A 36 14.20 0.57 -9.84
N ALA A 37 14.54 1.59 -9.06
CA ALA A 37 15.60 1.52 -8.07
C ALA A 37 15.26 0.47 -6.99
N ILE A 38 15.80 -0.74 -7.17
CA ILE A 38 15.84 -1.76 -6.12
C ILE A 38 16.86 -1.24 -5.10
N LEU A 39 16.39 -0.59 -4.03
CA LEU A 39 17.22 -0.24 -2.89
C LEU A 39 17.60 -1.53 -2.16
N ALA A 40 18.67 -2.17 -2.62
CA ALA A 40 19.29 -3.30 -1.96
C ALA A 40 20.20 -2.80 -0.83
N MET A 41 19.79 -2.94 0.44
CA MET A 41 20.72 -3.19 1.55
C MET A 41 20.00 -3.55 2.87
N ARG A 42 19.93 -4.86 3.15
CA ARG A 42 20.10 -5.50 4.47
C ARG A 42 20.13 -7.03 4.29
N PRO A 43 21.13 -7.77 4.82
CA PRO A 43 21.24 -9.20 4.59
C PRO A 43 20.24 -9.98 5.47
N ALA A 44 19.72 -11.10 4.94
CA ALA A 44 18.71 -12.05 5.45
C ALA A 44 17.23 -11.85 5.03
N ALA A 45 16.68 -10.63 4.98
CA ALA A 45 15.27 -10.42 4.60
C ALA A 45 15.01 -10.30 3.08
N ALA A 46 16.06 -10.00 2.30
CA ALA A 46 15.96 -9.62 0.90
C ALA A 46 15.45 -10.71 -0.07
N ALA A 47 15.28 -11.96 0.38
CA ALA A 47 14.76 -13.05 -0.46
C ALA A 47 13.24 -13.31 -0.27
N ALA A 48 12.62 -12.83 0.82
CA ALA A 48 11.24 -13.19 1.15
C ALA A 48 10.19 -12.26 0.53
N TYR A 49 10.56 -11.03 0.19
CA TYR A 49 9.66 -10.02 -0.37
C TYR A 49 10.38 -8.97 -1.20
N SER A 50 9.61 -8.26 -2.03
CA SER A 50 10.04 -7.07 -2.78
C SER A 50 9.42 -5.81 -2.18
N VAL A 51 10.06 -4.65 -2.40
CA VAL A 51 9.57 -3.35 -1.93
C VAL A 51 9.43 -2.40 -3.13
N ARG A 52 8.25 -1.83 -3.31
CA ARG A 52 8.00 -0.71 -4.23
C ARG A 52 7.86 0.58 -3.43
N LEU A 53 8.54 1.64 -3.85
CA LEU A 53 8.42 2.97 -3.27
C LEU A 53 7.70 3.87 -4.27
N ASP A 54 6.64 4.51 -3.80
CA ASP A 54 5.87 5.51 -4.53
C ASP A 54 5.92 6.83 -3.78
N VAL A 55 5.88 7.92 -4.54
CA VAL A 55 5.83 9.28 -4.00
C VAL A 55 4.67 9.99 -4.68
N ASP A 56 3.74 10.50 -3.88
CA ASP A 56 2.60 11.25 -4.41
C ASP A 56 2.90 12.74 -4.59
N GLU A 57 1.96 13.47 -5.19
CA GLU A 57 2.09 14.90 -5.49
C GLU A 57 2.36 15.78 -4.25
N ALA A 58 2.12 15.27 -3.04
CA ALA A 58 2.36 15.97 -1.79
C ALA A 58 3.69 15.54 -1.11
N ASP A 59 4.60 14.90 -1.86
CA ASP A 59 5.87 14.34 -1.40
C ASP A 59 5.73 13.33 -0.25
N ARG A 60 4.58 12.65 -0.16
CA ARG A 60 4.40 11.55 0.79
C ARG A 60 4.99 10.30 0.17
N GLN A 61 5.82 9.60 0.94
CA GLN A 61 6.43 8.33 0.56
C GLN A 61 5.50 7.19 0.99
N ILE A 62 5.21 6.28 0.06
CA ILE A 62 4.44 5.06 0.30
C ILE A 62 5.32 3.88 -0.10
N LYS A 63 5.54 2.94 0.81
CA LYS A 63 6.24 1.69 0.53
C LYS A 63 5.25 0.53 0.52
N GLN A 64 5.31 -0.27 -0.51
CA GLN A 64 4.50 -1.48 -0.67
C GLN A 64 5.41 -2.70 -0.58
N TYR A 65 5.06 -3.64 0.30
CA TYR A 65 5.82 -4.88 0.51
C TYR A 65 5.05 -6.03 -0.15
N ALA A 66 5.64 -6.64 -1.17
CA ALA A 66 5.05 -7.75 -1.91
C ALA A 66 5.73 -9.07 -1.61
N ALA A 67 4.96 -10.12 -1.34
CA ALA A 67 5.46 -11.48 -1.30
C ALA A 67 5.96 -11.93 -2.69
N ALA A 68 6.60 -13.09 -2.76
CA ALA A 68 7.16 -13.62 -4.01
C ALA A 68 6.12 -13.82 -5.12
N ASP A 69 4.85 -14.02 -4.77
CA ASP A 69 3.72 -14.15 -5.71
C ASP A 69 3.14 -12.81 -6.20
N GLY A 70 3.74 -11.70 -5.76
CA GLY A 70 3.36 -10.33 -6.04
C GLY A 70 2.30 -9.75 -5.11
N THR A 71 1.78 -10.51 -4.14
CA THR A 71 0.72 -10.03 -3.24
C THR A 71 1.27 -9.02 -2.24
N VAL A 72 0.70 -7.81 -2.20
CA VAL A 72 1.05 -6.79 -1.21
C VAL A 72 0.54 -7.24 0.16
N PHE A 73 1.44 -7.55 1.09
CA PHE A 73 1.08 -7.95 2.45
C PHE A 73 1.27 -6.84 3.48
N ALA A 74 1.99 -5.77 3.13
CA ALA A 74 2.14 -4.59 3.97
C ALA A 74 2.28 -3.31 3.15
N VAL A 75 1.83 -2.20 3.75
CA VAL A 75 1.98 -0.85 3.24
C VAL A 75 2.49 0.04 4.36
N ALA A 76 3.61 0.72 4.14
CA ALA A 76 4.11 1.77 5.00
C ALA A 76 3.99 3.13 4.34
N TRP A 77 3.83 4.19 5.14
CA TRP A 77 3.77 5.56 4.63
C TRP A 77 4.53 6.52 5.53
N ARG A 78 4.99 7.63 4.95
CA ARG A 78 5.59 8.75 5.66
C ARG A 78 5.38 10.06 4.89
N GLY A 79 5.10 11.15 5.60
CA GLY A 79 5.03 12.48 5.00
C GLY A 79 4.42 13.54 5.91
N LYS A 80 4.06 14.69 5.34
CA LYS A 80 3.48 15.80 6.11
C LYS A 80 2.04 15.59 6.55
N SER A 81 1.36 14.65 5.92
CA SER A 81 0.01 14.19 6.22
C SER A 81 -0.11 12.71 5.84
N HIS A 82 -1.24 12.09 6.17
CA HIS A 82 -1.54 10.76 5.66
C HIS A 82 -1.78 10.79 4.15
N PRO A 83 -1.29 9.80 3.38
CA PRO A 83 -1.70 9.63 1.99
C PRO A 83 -3.18 9.26 1.90
N ASN A 84 -3.72 9.15 0.69
CA ASN A 84 -5.07 8.64 0.49
C ASN A 84 -5.15 7.15 0.88
N LEU A 85 -5.33 6.87 2.18
CA LEU A 85 -5.25 5.51 2.71
C LEU A 85 -6.35 4.58 2.20
N SER A 86 -7.46 5.10 1.67
CA SER A 86 -8.47 4.24 1.02
C SER A 86 -7.92 3.59 -0.24
N GLN A 87 -7.10 4.31 -1.03
CA GLN A 87 -6.44 3.78 -2.21
C GLN A 87 -5.42 2.69 -1.85
N TRP A 88 -4.61 2.93 -0.81
CA TRP A 88 -3.50 2.04 -0.49
C TRP A 88 -3.90 0.83 0.37
N LEU A 89 -4.98 0.95 1.14
CA LEU A 89 -5.48 -0.15 1.98
C LEU A 89 -6.64 -0.91 1.32
N GLY A 90 -7.28 -0.35 0.29
CA GLY A 90 -8.36 -1.01 -0.45
C GLY A 90 -9.43 -1.57 0.49
N ASP A 91 -9.70 -2.87 0.39
CA ASP A 91 -10.71 -3.59 1.18
C ASP A 91 -10.40 -3.60 2.70
N TYR A 92 -9.17 -3.29 3.11
CA TYR A 92 -8.78 -3.15 4.50
C TYR A 92 -9.10 -1.76 5.08
N PHE A 93 -9.48 -0.78 4.25
CA PHE A 93 -9.77 0.57 4.72
C PHE A 93 -10.90 0.64 5.76
N PRO A 94 -12.00 -0.12 5.67
CA PRO A 94 -13.00 -0.18 6.74
C PRO A 94 -12.43 -0.69 8.08
N ALA A 95 -11.48 -1.64 8.05
CA ALA A 95 -10.79 -2.11 9.24
C ALA A 95 -9.90 -1.01 9.85
N PHE A 96 -9.19 -0.26 9.01
CA PHE A 96 -8.46 0.95 9.42
C PHE A 96 -9.37 1.97 10.11
N GLN A 97 -10.53 2.29 9.51
CA GLN A 97 -11.47 3.24 10.11
C GLN A 97 -12.04 2.74 11.46
N ARG A 98 -12.28 1.42 11.59
CA ARG A 98 -12.67 0.81 12.88
C ARG A 98 -11.57 1.01 13.93
N ALA A 99 -10.32 0.71 13.59
CA ALA A 99 -9.17 0.93 14.46
C ALA A 99 -9.04 2.41 14.87
N GLN A 100 -9.26 3.34 13.94
CA GLN A 100 -9.22 4.78 14.22
C GLN A 100 -10.30 5.21 15.22
N ARG A 101 -11.55 4.73 15.06
CA ARG A 101 -12.65 5.02 15.99
C ARG A 101 -12.44 4.42 17.38
N GLN A 102 -11.77 3.28 17.45
CA GLN A 102 -11.44 2.59 18.70
C GLN A 102 -10.20 3.16 19.39
N ASN A 103 -9.40 3.97 18.69
CA ASN A 103 -8.20 4.55 19.26
C ASN A 103 -8.53 5.44 20.47
N ARG A 104 -7.79 5.23 21.56
CA ARG A 104 -7.87 6.02 22.80
C ARG A 104 -6.56 6.74 23.11
N SER A 105 -5.53 6.53 22.30
CA SER A 105 -4.18 7.07 22.51
C SER A 105 -3.99 8.51 21.97
N GLY A 106 -5.08 9.19 21.62
CA GLY A 106 -5.08 10.53 21.03
C GLY A 106 -4.84 10.55 19.51
N LEU A 107 -4.75 11.75 18.94
CA LEU A 107 -4.67 11.96 17.48
C LEU A 107 -3.30 11.61 16.87
N ASN A 108 -2.27 11.52 17.71
CA ASN A 108 -0.87 11.45 17.31
C ASN A 108 -0.31 10.02 17.29
N VAL A 109 -1.00 9.05 17.88
CA VAL A 109 -0.58 7.65 17.89
C VAL A 109 -1.81 6.78 17.77
N MET A 110 -1.75 5.79 16.88
CA MET A 110 -2.76 4.78 16.68
C MET A 110 -2.10 3.40 16.63
N ARG A 111 -2.64 2.46 17.40
CA ARG A 111 -2.39 1.03 17.27
C ARG A 111 -3.75 0.35 17.20
N GLY A 112 -3.95 -0.45 16.16
CA GLY A 112 -5.21 -1.15 15.96
C GLY A 112 -4.98 -2.52 15.37
N GLN A 113 -5.82 -3.45 15.78
CA GLN A 113 -5.91 -4.78 15.23
C GLN A 113 -7.39 -5.08 14.97
N VAL A 114 -7.69 -5.58 13.78
CA VAL A 114 -9.04 -6.01 13.39
C VAL A 114 -8.91 -7.32 12.62
N GLY A 115 -9.13 -8.44 13.29
CA GLY A 115 -8.82 -9.76 12.73
C GLY A 115 -7.31 -9.93 12.53
N SER A 116 -6.90 -10.29 11.31
CA SER A 116 -5.50 -10.40 10.89
C SER A 116 -4.90 -9.07 10.41
N PHE A 117 -5.70 -8.02 10.24
CA PHE A 117 -5.23 -6.70 9.88
C PHE A 117 -4.66 -5.96 11.09
N PHE A 118 -3.43 -5.49 10.96
CA PHE A 118 -2.75 -4.66 11.94
C PHE A 118 -2.42 -3.31 11.33
N VAL A 119 -2.54 -2.27 12.15
CA VAL A 119 -2.07 -0.93 11.81
C VAL A 119 -1.38 -0.27 12.99
N HIS A 120 -0.23 0.32 12.71
CA HIS A 120 0.42 1.26 13.59
C HIS A 120 0.65 2.57 12.85
N SER A 121 0.18 3.68 13.40
CA SER A 121 0.46 4.99 12.85
C SER A 121 0.82 5.97 13.96
N TYR A 122 1.68 6.93 13.63
CA TYR A 122 2.09 7.97 14.54
C TYR A 122 2.37 9.25 13.78
N GLY A 123 2.13 10.38 14.43
CA GLY A 123 2.24 11.71 13.88
C GLY A 123 2.58 12.72 14.95
N ARG A 124 3.53 13.61 14.68
CA ARG A 124 3.79 14.79 15.53
C ARG A 124 4.21 15.94 14.63
N MET A 125 3.61 17.13 14.82
CA MET A 125 4.01 18.38 14.14
C MET A 125 4.22 18.24 12.62
N GLY A 126 3.25 17.65 11.90
CA GLY A 126 3.36 17.50 10.45
C GLY A 126 4.42 16.48 10.00
N ALA A 127 4.78 15.52 10.85
CA ALA A 127 5.54 14.33 10.47
C ALA A 127 4.71 13.10 10.81
N PHE A 128 3.97 12.61 9.83
CA PHE A 128 3.13 11.43 9.93
C PHE A 128 3.81 10.23 9.29
N GLN A 129 3.59 9.06 9.88
CA GLN A 129 4.06 7.81 9.35
C GLN A 129 3.25 6.64 9.92
N GLY A 130 3.33 5.51 9.24
CA GLY A 130 2.63 4.33 9.68
C GLY A 130 2.96 3.11 8.85
N LEU A 131 2.45 1.99 9.32
CA LEU A 131 2.55 0.68 8.73
C LEU A 131 1.21 -0.01 8.93
N ALA A 132 0.65 -0.56 7.87
CA ALA A 132 -0.47 -1.48 7.90
C ALA A 132 -0.06 -2.78 7.23
N TYR A 133 -0.47 -3.92 7.78
CA TYR A 133 -0.18 -5.23 7.22
C TYR A 133 -1.29 -6.22 7.57
N ASP A 134 -1.38 -7.31 6.79
CA ASP A 134 -2.16 -8.47 7.15
C ASP A 134 -1.22 -9.59 7.62
N ALA A 135 -1.36 -10.02 8.88
CA ALA A 135 -0.55 -11.08 9.45
C ALA A 135 -0.73 -12.44 8.74
N ALA A 136 -1.90 -12.69 8.13
CA ALA A 136 -2.17 -13.90 7.36
C ALA A 136 -1.46 -13.90 5.98
N LEU A 137 -1.00 -12.73 5.51
CA LEU A 137 -0.29 -12.58 4.24
C LEU A 137 1.23 -12.44 4.42
N LEU A 138 1.74 -12.45 5.65
CA LEU A 138 3.18 -12.36 5.90
C LEU A 138 3.92 -13.57 5.30
N PRO A 139 4.98 -13.36 4.51
CA PRO A 139 5.82 -14.46 4.06
C PRO A 139 6.49 -15.18 5.23
N ALA A 140 6.80 -16.47 5.05
CA ALA A 140 7.47 -17.25 6.07
C ALA A 140 8.80 -16.61 6.52
N GLY A 141 8.99 -16.47 7.83
CA GLY A 141 10.19 -15.87 8.41
C GLY A 141 10.23 -14.33 8.41
N VAL A 142 9.23 -13.66 7.83
CA VAL A 142 9.11 -12.20 7.87
C VAL A 142 8.37 -11.79 9.13
N THR A 143 9.01 -10.98 9.96
CA THR A 143 8.37 -10.37 11.14
C THR A 143 8.04 -8.90 10.88
N PRO A 144 6.95 -8.35 11.46
CA PRO A 144 6.56 -6.96 11.26
C PRO A 144 7.64 -5.92 11.61
N ASP A 145 8.57 -6.25 12.51
CA ASP A 145 9.68 -5.37 12.91
C ASP A 145 10.68 -5.09 11.77
N GLN A 146 10.66 -5.92 10.72
CA GLN A 146 11.49 -5.76 9.52
C GLN A 146 10.90 -4.76 8.50
N LEU A 147 9.64 -4.32 8.68
CA LEU A 147 8.88 -3.51 7.71
C LEU A 147 8.82 -2.03 8.14
N LYS A 148 9.24 -1.08 7.28
CA LYS A 148 9.20 0.39 7.47
C LYS A 148 9.39 1.22 6.19
#